data_AF-A0A1Q6T2M5-F1
#
_entry.id   AF-A0A1Q6T2M5-F1
#
_cell.length_a   1.000
_cell.length_b   1.000
_cell.length_c   1.000
_cell.angle_alpha   90.00
_cell.angle_beta   90.00
_cell.angle_gamma   90.00
#
_symmetry.space_group_name_H-M   'P 1'
#
loop_
_entity.id
_entity.type
_entity.pdbx_description
1 polymer ?
#
loop_
_entity_poly.entity_id
_entity_poly.type
_entity_poly.pdbx_seq_one_letter_code
_entity_poly.pdbx_strand_id
1 'polypeptide(L)'
;MAKVEKLIKFFTVCAVVFVVLGYICRELFKFIWNFDIFNRESYRILYDYWENGGVFNTFRDCSLGLFLFLMPVIWLVLSYKLYKYGLVKFLLNPLVKLYRRITRPKTMEVEHVSIKNLGGKDKTLDEIIAEKVEKQGGNKSAGHASQNLRRQIAAKIEENEKQ
;
A
#
# COMPACT_ATOMS: atom_id res chain seq x y z
N MET A 1 13.18 29.26 -20.51
CA MET A 1 14.11 28.46 -19.69
C MET A 1 13.42 27.36 -18.86
N ALA A 2 12.31 27.63 -18.15
CA ALA A 2 11.65 26.62 -17.31
C ALA A 2 11.17 25.32 -18.01
N LYS A 3 10.83 25.38 -19.31
CA LYS A 3 10.44 24.18 -20.09
C LYS A 3 11.64 23.27 -20.39
N VAL A 4 12.81 23.86 -20.64
CA VAL A 4 14.05 23.12 -20.93
C VAL A 4 14.55 22.41 -19.68
N GLU A 5 14.50 23.07 -18.52
CA GLU A 5 14.88 22.47 -17.24
C GLU A 5 13.99 21.25 -16.87
N LYS A 6 12.68 21.35 -17.09
CA LYS A 6 11.76 20.22 -16.89
C LYS A 6 12.07 19.06 -17.82
N LEU A 7 12.41 19.36 -19.07
CA LEU A 7 12.78 18.34 -20.06
C LEU A 7 14.08 17.63 -19.65
N ILE A 8 15.11 18.38 -19.24
CA ILE A 8 16.38 17.83 -18.75
C ILE A 8 16.12 16.92 -17.55
N LYS A 9 15.35 17.39 -16.55
CA LYS A 9 14.98 16.59 -15.37
C LYS A 9 14.28 15.28 -15.75
N PHE A 10 13.36 15.33 -16.72
CA PHE A 10 12.70 14.14 -17.22
C PHE A 10 13.69 13.16 -17.88
N PHE A 11 14.57 13.64 -18.76
CA PHE A 11 15.60 12.81 -19.38
C PHE A 11 16.56 12.20 -18.36
N THR A 12 17.00 12.96 -17.35
CA THR A 12 17.84 12.44 -16.27
C THR A 12 17.13 11.31 -15.52
N VAL A 13 15.85 11.47 -15.19
CA VAL A 13 15.07 10.41 -14.53
C VAL A 13 14.94 9.19 -15.44
N CYS A 14 14.61 9.37 -16.71
CA CYS A 14 14.54 8.28 -17.69
C CYS A 14 15.87 7.51 -17.80
N ALA A 15 17.00 8.22 -17.84
CA ALA A 15 18.33 7.62 -17.90
C ALA A 15 18.67 6.82 -16.64
N VAL A 16 18.40 7.38 -15.45
CA VAL A 16 18.62 6.67 -14.18
C VAL A 16 17.76 5.40 -14.11
N VAL A 17 16.49 5.51 -14.47
CA VAL A 17 15.57 4.35 -14.50
C VAL A 17 16.01 3.34 -15.54
N PHE A 18 16.50 3.78 -16.70
CA PHE A 18 17.02 2.88 -17.74
C PHE A 18 18.20 2.05 -17.23
N VAL A 19 19.17 2.67 -16.56
CA VAL A 19 20.34 1.96 -16.02
C VAL A 19 19.94 0.96 -14.95
N VAL A 20 19.13 1.38 -13.98
CA VAL A 20 18.71 0.52 -12.86
C VAL A 20 17.83 -0.63 -13.35
N LEU A 21 16.80 -0.32 -14.15
CA LEU A 21 15.90 -1.32 -14.70
C LEU A 21 16.61 -2.25 -15.68
N GLY A 22 17.49 -1.70 -16.52
CA GLY A 22 18.29 -2.46 -17.48
C GLY A 22 19.19 -3.49 -16.79
N TYR A 23 19.82 -3.12 -15.67
CA TYR A 23 20.61 -4.06 -14.87
C TYR A 23 19.75 -5.17 -14.27
N ILE A 24 18.62 -4.83 -13.65
CA ILE A 24 17.69 -5.82 -13.07
C ILE A 24 17.15 -6.76 -14.17
N CYS A 25 16.72 -6.20 -15.30
CA CYS A 25 16.25 -6.98 -16.44
C CYS A 25 17.35 -7.90 -16.97
N ARG A 26 18.60 -7.44 -17.08
CA ARG A 26 19.71 -8.29 -17.52
C ARG A 26 19.85 -9.55 -16.67
N GLU A 27 19.88 -9.39 -15.35
CA GLU A 27 20.01 -10.52 -14.43
C GLU A 27 18.79 -11.44 -14.47
N LEU A 28 17.58 -10.88 -14.57
CA LEU A 28 16.36 -11.68 -14.74
C LEU A 28 16.35 -12.48 -16.06
N PHE A 29 16.80 -11.86 -17.16
CA PHE A 29 16.85 -12.51 -18.46
C PHE A 29 17.87 -13.64 -18.51
N LYS A 30 19.03 -13.45 -17.86
CA LYS A 30 20.01 -14.53 -17.68
C LYS A 30 19.47 -15.66 -16.81
N PHE A 31 18.81 -15.32 -15.70
CA PHE A 31 18.33 -16.34 -14.75
C PHE A 31 17.20 -17.21 -15.32
N ILE A 32 16.21 -16.60 -15.98
CA ILE A 32 15.01 -17.31 -16.44
C ILE A 32 15.19 -17.88 -17.86
N TRP A 33 15.87 -17.13 -18.73
CA TRP A 33 15.95 -17.44 -20.17
C TRP A 33 17.37 -17.71 -20.67
N ASN A 34 18.39 -17.63 -19.81
CA ASN A 34 19.80 -17.71 -20.20
C ASN A 34 20.17 -16.75 -21.35
N PHE A 35 19.52 -15.58 -21.37
CA PHE A 35 19.61 -14.59 -22.42
C PHE A 35 20.24 -13.31 -21.87
N ASP A 36 21.29 -12.78 -22.49
CA ASP A 36 21.84 -11.47 -22.12
C ASP A 36 21.36 -10.40 -23.11
N ILE A 37 20.51 -9.49 -22.61
CA ILE A 37 19.89 -8.41 -23.40
C ILE A 37 20.93 -7.45 -23.97
N PHE A 38 22.13 -7.38 -23.39
CA PHE A 38 23.20 -6.52 -23.89
C PHE A 38 24.21 -7.26 -24.76
N ASN A 39 24.10 -8.59 -24.91
CA ASN A 39 25.01 -9.37 -25.74
C ASN A 39 24.45 -9.56 -27.15
N ARG A 40 25.23 -9.20 -28.17
CA ARG A 40 24.85 -9.39 -29.58
C ARG A 40 24.61 -10.85 -29.93
N GLU A 41 25.39 -11.78 -29.36
CA GLU A 41 25.25 -13.21 -29.68
C GLU A 41 23.93 -13.80 -29.21
N SER A 42 23.39 -13.31 -28.10
CA SER A 42 22.09 -13.76 -27.60
C SER A 42 20.96 -13.48 -28.60
N TYR A 43 21.08 -12.42 -29.42
CA TYR A 43 20.11 -12.11 -30.47
C TYR A 43 20.16 -13.05 -31.67
N ARG A 44 21.20 -13.90 -31.82
CA ARG A 44 21.17 -14.96 -32.83
C ARG A 44 20.04 -15.95 -32.59
N ILE A 45 19.72 -16.23 -31.33
CA ILE A 45 18.58 -17.08 -30.95
C ILE A 45 17.27 -16.51 -31.53
N LEU A 46 17.14 -15.18 -31.52
CA LEU A 46 15.98 -14.49 -32.09
C LEU A 46 15.99 -14.52 -33.64
N TYR A 47 17.17 -14.42 -34.25
CA TYR A 47 17.34 -14.50 -35.70
C TYR A 47 16.99 -15.89 -36.22
N ASP A 48 17.59 -16.93 -35.63
CA ASP A 48 17.33 -18.33 -35.96
C ASP A 48 15.85 -18.68 -35.74
N TYR A 49 15.19 -18.08 -34.75
CA TYR A 49 13.75 -18.22 -34.54
C TYR A 49 12.92 -17.72 -35.74
N TRP A 50 13.24 -16.53 -36.26
CA TRP A 50 12.55 -15.96 -37.41
C TRP A 50 12.86 -16.73 -38.71
N GLU A 51 14.10 -17.21 -38.84
CA GLU A 51 14.53 -18.01 -40.00
C GLU A 51 13.84 -19.39 -40.03
N ASN A 52 13.60 -20.00 -38.87
CA ASN A 52 12.88 -21.27 -38.74
C ASN A 52 11.34 -21.13 -38.83
N GLY A 53 10.82 -20.04 -39.39
CA GLY A 53 9.40 -19.85 -39.65
C GLY A 53 8.57 -19.38 -38.45
N GLY A 54 9.20 -18.91 -37.37
CA GLY A 54 8.52 -18.27 -36.24
C GLY A 54 7.66 -19.22 -35.39
N VAL A 55 8.03 -20.50 -35.32
CA VAL A 55 7.31 -21.47 -34.48
C VAL A 55 7.91 -21.49 -33.08
N PHE A 56 7.21 -20.89 -32.11
CA PHE A 56 7.57 -21.02 -30.70
C PHE A 56 7.27 -22.44 -30.20
N ASN A 57 8.28 -23.30 -30.19
CA ASN A 57 8.13 -24.68 -29.72
C ASN A 57 8.03 -24.79 -28.19
N THR A 58 8.32 -23.74 -27.43
CA THR A 58 8.32 -23.78 -25.96
C THR A 58 7.77 -22.49 -25.34
N PHE A 59 6.99 -22.62 -24.26
CA PHE A 59 6.43 -21.50 -23.49
C PHE A 59 7.48 -20.48 -23.04
N ARG A 60 8.70 -20.96 -22.72
CA ARG A 60 9.86 -20.15 -22.36
C ARG A 60 10.23 -19.16 -23.48
N ASP A 61 10.19 -19.56 -24.74
CA ASP A 61 10.62 -18.71 -25.85
C ASP A 61 9.55 -17.67 -26.20
N CYS A 62 8.28 -18.05 -26.10
CA CYS A 62 7.15 -17.14 -26.28
C CYS A 62 7.12 -16.06 -25.17
N SER A 63 7.38 -16.45 -23.92
CA SER A 63 7.51 -15.49 -22.82
C SER A 63 8.72 -14.57 -22.98
N LEU A 64 9.85 -15.05 -23.51
CA LEU A 64 11.02 -14.21 -23.82
C LEU A 64 10.65 -13.07 -24.77
N GLY A 65 10.03 -13.38 -25.91
CA GLY A 65 9.62 -12.38 -26.90
C GLY A 65 8.64 -11.36 -26.32
N LEU A 66 7.65 -11.83 -25.55
CA LEU A 66 6.68 -10.97 -24.88
C LEU A 66 7.35 -10.04 -23.86
N PHE A 67 8.25 -10.55 -23.02
CA PHE A 67 8.98 -9.73 -22.05
C PHE A 67 9.93 -8.73 -22.73
N LEU A 68 10.57 -9.11 -23.83
CA LEU A 68 11.42 -8.22 -24.61
C LEU A 68 10.61 -7.05 -25.20
N PHE A 69 9.39 -7.31 -25.66
CA PHE A 69 8.46 -6.29 -26.16
C PHE A 69 7.86 -5.41 -25.05
N LEU A 70 7.57 -5.97 -23.88
CA LEU A 70 7.05 -5.21 -22.74
C LEU A 70 8.10 -4.35 -22.05
N MET A 71 9.39 -4.67 -22.17
CA MET A 71 10.47 -3.98 -21.45
C MET A 71 10.50 -2.46 -21.71
N PRO A 72 10.43 -1.94 -22.96
CA PRO A 72 10.34 -0.52 -23.23
C PRO A 72 9.07 0.15 -22.64
N VAL A 73 7.94 -0.57 -22.65
CA VAL A 73 6.68 -0.07 -22.10
C VAL A 73 6.78 0.07 -20.59
N ILE A 74 7.30 -0.97 -19.92
CA ILE A 74 7.54 -0.96 -18.47
C ILE A 74 8.49 0.18 -18.10
N TRP A 75 9.58 0.35 -18.85
CA TRP A 75 10.53 1.44 -18.65
C TRP A 75 9.88 2.82 -18.75
N LEU A 76 9.08 3.08 -19.78
CA LEU A 76 8.38 4.36 -19.96
C LEU A 76 7.37 4.62 -18.85
N VAL A 77 6.55 3.63 -18.50
CA VAL A 77 5.55 3.76 -17.43
C VAL A 77 6.21 4.03 -16.08
N LEU A 78 7.31 3.33 -15.79
CA LEU A 78 8.05 3.47 -14.54
C LEU A 78 8.71 4.86 -14.46
N SER A 79 9.36 5.28 -15.55
CA SER A 79 10.00 6.61 -15.65
C SER A 79 8.99 7.74 -15.49
N TYR A 80 7.82 7.63 -16.12
CA TYR A 80 6.74 8.61 -15.98
C TYR A 80 6.20 8.68 -14.54
N LYS A 81 5.98 7.52 -13.89
CA LYS A 81 5.55 7.48 -12.49
C LYS A 81 6.59 8.10 -11.56
N LEU A 82 7.87 7.78 -11.73
CA LEU A 82 8.95 8.36 -10.92
C LEU A 82 9.07 9.87 -11.10
N TYR A 83 8.93 10.37 -12.33
CA TYR A 83 8.90 11.80 -12.61
C TYR A 83 7.70 12.51 -11.95
N LYS A 84 6.50 11.91 -12.01
CA LYS A 84 5.27 12.52 -11.46
C LYS A 84 5.19 12.49 -9.94
N TYR A 85 5.52 11.36 -9.31
CA TYR A 85 5.38 11.17 -7.86
C TYR A 85 6.63 11.56 -7.07
N GLY A 86 7.78 11.68 -7.74
CA GLY A 86 9.08 11.87 -7.11
C GLY A 86 9.65 10.57 -6.57
N LEU A 87 10.98 10.47 -6.59
CA LEU A 87 11.75 9.26 -6.30
C LEU A 87 11.48 8.72 -4.87
N VAL A 88 11.43 9.62 -3.89
CA VAL A 88 11.21 9.30 -2.48
C VAL A 88 9.82 8.70 -2.23
N LYS A 89 8.76 9.31 -2.80
CA LYS A 89 7.39 8.78 -2.64
C LYS A 89 7.24 7.44 -3.36
N PHE A 90 7.86 7.25 -4.51
CA PHE A 90 7.83 5.97 -5.23
C PHE A 90 8.47 4.83 -4.42
N LEU A 91 9.65 5.07 -3.82
CA LEU A 91 10.36 4.10 -2.97
C LEU A 91 9.63 3.83 -1.65
N LEU A 92 9.07 4.86 -1.02
CA LEU A 92 8.39 4.71 0.28
C LEU A 92 6.98 4.12 0.16
N ASN A 93 6.29 4.27 -0.98
CA ASN A 93 4.93 3.77 -1.15
C ASN A 93 4.78 2.25 -0.94
N PRO A 94 5.61 1.36 -1.52
CA PRO A 94 5.52 -0.07 -1.24
C PRO A 94 5.84 -0.39 0.23
N LEU A 95 6.80 0.33 0.83
CA LEU A 95 7.16 0.20 2.25
C LEU A 95 6.01 0.60 3.18
N VAL A 96 5.37 1.73 2.95
CA VAL A 96 4.22 2.20 3.71
C VAL A 96 3.01 1.27 3.50
N LYS A 97 2.82 0.74 2.29
CA LYS A 97 1.74 -0.22 1.99
C LYS A 97 1.98 -1.57 2.66
N LEU A 98 3.23 -2.05 2.70
CA LEU A 98 3.62 -3.26 3.40
C LEU A 98 3.49 -3.07 4.91
N TYR A 99 4.01 -1.97 5.45
CA TYR A 99 3.87 -1.59 6.85
C TYR A 99 2.39 -1.55 7.26
N ARG A 100 1.53 -0.88 6.48
CA ARG A 100 0.08 -0.83 6.71
C ARG A 100 -0.59 -2.19 6.60
N ARG A 101 -0.09 -3.10 5.75
CA ARG A 101 -0.61 -4.47 5.63
C ARG A 101 -0.26 -5.32 6.86
N ILE A 102 0.94 -5.13 7.42
CA ILE A 102 1.43 -5.87 8.59
C ILE A 102 0.84 -5.31 9.89
N THR A 103 0.75 -3.97 10.00
CA THR A 103 0.15 -3.28 11.15
C THR A 103 -1.36 -3.13 11.06
N ARG A 104 -2.00 -3.69 10.02
CA ARG A 104 -3.46 -3.71 9.95
C ARG A 104 -3.94 -4.60 11.11
N PRO A 105 -4.68 -4.05 12.09
CA PRO A 105 -5.25 -4.89 13.13
C PRO A 105 -6.15 -5.93 12.47
N LYS A 106 -5.96 -7.22 12.80
CA LYS A 106 -6.79 -8.34 12.33
C LYS A 106 -8.26 -8.25 12.80
N THR A 107 -8.62 -7.23 13.58
CA THR A 107 -9.92 -7.04 14.24
C THR A 107 -10.79 -5.93 13.63
N MET A 108 -10.60 -5.59 12.36
CA MET A 108 -11.65 -4.89 11.60
C MET A 108 -12.48 -5.88 10.80
N GLU A 109 -13.03 -6.91 11.47
CA GLU A 109 -14.44 -7.22 11.22
C GLU A 109 -15.21 -6.05 11.81
N VAL A 110 -15.28 -4.95 11.06
CA VAL A 110 -16.43 -4.08 11.20
C VAL A 110 -17.56 -4.93 10.66
N GLU A 111 -18.23 -5.65 11.57
CA GLU A 111 -19.59 -6.06 11.35
C GLU A 111 -20.28 -4.80 10.82
N HIS A 112 -20.54 -4.79 9.52
CA HIS A 112 -21.37 -3.76 8.91
C HIS A 112 -22.75 -3.96 9.55
N VAL A 113 -22.95 -3.38 10.73
CA VAL A 113 -24.28 -3.09 11.23
C VAL A 113 -24.78 -2.04 10.27
N SER A 114 -25.42 -2.49 9.19
CA SER A 114 -26.22 -1.62 8.36
C SER A 114 -27.30 -1.09 9.28
N ILE A 115 -27.11 0.12 9.80
CA ILE A 115 -28.22 0.89 10.34
C ILE A 115 -29.02 1.34 9.12
N LYS A 116 -29.74 0.39 8.51
CA LYS A 116 -30.85 0.66 7.60
C LYS A 116 -31.93 1.28 8.47
N ASN A 117 -31.85 2.60 8.62
CA ASN A 117 -32.86 3.54 9.09
C ASN A 117 -32.17 4.60 9.94
N LEU A 118 -31.57 5.58 9.27
CA LEU A 118 -31.61 6.97 9.69
C LEU A 118 -31.28 7.77 8.43
N GLY A 119 -32.34 8.23 7.77
CA GLY A 119 -32.20 9.13 6.65
C GLY A 119 -31.42 10.37 7.06
N GLY A 120 -30.45 10.74 6.24
CA GLY A 120 -29.92 12.09 6.19
C GLY A 120 -28.69 12.35 7.07
N LYS A 121 -27.59 12.60 6.36
CA LYS A 121 -26.35 13.28 6.75
C LYS A 121 -25.30 12.42 7.48
N ASP A 122 -24.24 12.14 6.72
CA ASP A 122 -22.92 11.71 7.18
C ASP A 122 -22.41 12.66 8.27
N LYS A 123 -22.60 12.28 9.53
CA LYS A 123 -21.92 12.90 10.66
C LYS A 123 -20.62 12.15 10.92
N THR A 124 -19.52 12.87 10.79
CA THR A 124 -18.15 12.37 10.98
C THR A 124 -17.95 11.96 12.45
N LEU A 125 -17.08 10.98 12.69
CA LEU A 125 -16.82 10.36 14.00
C LEU A 125 -16.66 11.32 15.19
N ASP A 126 -16.20 12.55 14.93
CA ASP A 126 -16.02 13.60 15.95
C ASP A 126 -17.36 14.10 16.53
N GLU A 127 -18.44 14.12 15.75
CA GLU A 127 -19.77 14.52 16.22
C GLU A 127 -20.40 13.45 17.14
N ILE A 128 -20.10 12.18 16.91
CA ILE A 128 -20.59 11.05 17.73
C ILE A 128 -19.87 11.02 19.09
N ILE A 129 -18.57 11.34 19.12
CA ILE A 129 -17.80 11.44 20.36
C ILE A 129 -18.29 12.64 21.17
N ALA A 130 -18.54 13.78 20.53
CA ALA A 130 -19.12 14.96 21.18
C ALA A 130 -20.51 14.66 21.79
N GLU A 131 -21.40 13.99 21.05
CA GLU A 131 -22.73 13.61 21.53
C GLU A 131 -22.68 12.59 22.70
N LYS A 132 -21.71 11.67 22.69
CA LYS A 132 -21.54 10.70 23.80
C LYS A 132 -20.99 11.35 25.07
N VAL A 133 -20.09 12.32 24.95
CA VAL A 133 -19.56 13.06 26.11
C VAL A 133 -20.66 13.95 26.70
N GLU A 134 -21.47 14.58 25.86
CA GLU A 134 -22.63 15.39 26.30
C GLU A 134 -23.71 14.52 26.98
N LYS A 135 -23.98 13.32 26.46
CA LYS A 135 -24.91 12.36 27.10
C LYS A 135 -24.37 11.73 28.40
N GLN A 136 -23.04 11.62 28.58
CA GLN A 136 -22.44 11.19 29.84
C GLN A 136 -22.51 12.27 30.94
N GLY A 137 -22.58 13.56 30.58
CA GLY A 137 -22.85 14.65 31.52
C GLY A 137 -24.28 14.66 32.08
N GLY A 138 -25.21 13.93 31.47
CA GLY A 138 -26.65 13.97 31.78
C GLY A 138 -27.24 12.78 32.53
N ASN A 139 -26.48 11.71 32.83
CA ASN A 139 -27.07 10.48 33.37
C ASN A 139 -27.00 10.37 34.91
N LYS A 140 -27.98 10.96 35.59
CA LYS A 140 -28.25 10.91 37.05
C LYS A 140 -28.68 9.52 37.58
N SER A 141 -28.09 8.42 37.11
CA SER A 141 -28.42 7.06 37.55
C SER A 141 -27.24 6.30 38.18
N ALA A 142 -25.98 6.69 37.89
CA ALA A 142 -24.80 6.09 38.53
C ALA A 142 -24.50 6.62 39.95
N GLY A 143 -25.14 7.73 40.35
CA GLY A 143 -24.92 8.37 41.66
C GLY A 143 -25.54 7.64 42.84
N HIS A 144 -26.69 6.97 42.66
CA HIS A 144 -27.41 6.31 43.76
C HIS A 144 -26.75 5.00 44.22
N ALA A 145 -26.18 4.22 43.29
CA ALA A 145 -25.46 2.99 43.64
C ALA A 145 -24.15 3.28 44.40
N SER A 146 -23.42 4.32 43.99
CA SER A 146 -22.17 4.74 44.63
C SER A 146 -22.39 5.35 46.03
N GLN A 147 -23.47 6.12 46.23
CA GLN A 147 -23.81 6.65 47.56
C GLN A 147 -24.29 5.57 48.54
N ASN A 148 -25.04 4.56 48.06
CA ASN A 148 -25.44 3.43 48.92
C ASN A 148 -24.24 2.56 49.32
N LEU A 149 -23.29 2.31 48.42
CA LEU A 149 -22.04 1.62 48.73
C LEU A 149 -21.20 2.40 49.76
N ARG A 150 -21.09 3.73 49.61
CA ARG A 150 -20.36 4.58 50.58
C ARG A 150 -21.01 4.59 51.96
N ARG A 151 -22.34 4.61 52.04
CA ARG A 151 -23.07 4.54 53.32
C ARG A 151 -22.93 3.17 54.00
N GLN A 152 -22.96 2.06 53.23
CA GLN A 152 -22.75 0.72 53.78
C GLN A 152 -21.32 0.50 54.28
N ILE A 153 -20.33 1.07 53.60
CA ILE A 153 -18.92 1.02 54.05
C ILE A 153 -18.74 1.86 55.33
N ALA A 154 -19.31 3.06 55.40
CA ALA A 154 -19.24 3.90 56.60
C ALA A 154 -19.91 3.24 57.81
N ALA A 155 -21.09 2.65 57.64
CA ALA A 155 -21.79 1.94 58.73
C ALA A 155 -21.00 0.74 59.26
N LYS A 156 -20.34 -0.02 58.38
CA LYS A 156 -19.46 -1.15 58.79
C LYS A 156 -18.18 -0.71 59.49
N ILE A 157 -17.68 0.50 59.22
CA ILE A 157 -16.50 1.06 59.91
C ILE A 157 -16.90 1.53 61.31
N GLU A 158 -18.02 2.24 61.47
CA GLU A 158 -18.52 2.67 62.79
C GLU A 158 -18.90 1.50 63.72
N GLU A 159 -19.42 0.39 63.16
CA GLU A 159 -19.74 -0.81 63.94
C GLU A 159 -18.49 -1.54 64.45
N ASN A 160 -17.39 -1.49 63.68
CA ASN A 160 -16.10 -2.06 64.08
C ASN A 160 -15.29 -1.16 65.03
N GLU A 161 -15.55 0.15 65.08
CA GLU A 161 -14.89 1.08 66.02
C GLU A 161 -15.55 1.13 67.41
N LYS A 162 -16.72 0.49 67.60
CA LYS A 162 -17.44 0.43 68.88
C LYS A 162 -17.37 -0.93 69.60
N GLN A 163 -16.59 -1.89 69.09
CA GLN A 163 -16.15 -3.08 69.82
C GLN A 163 -14.76 -2.87 70.42
#